data_AF-A0A534S650-F1
#
_entry.id   AF-A0A534S650-F1
#
_cell.length_a   1.000
_cell.length_b   1.000
_cell.length_c   1.000
_cell.angle_alpha   90.00
_cell.angle_beta   90.00
_cell.angle_gamma   90.00
#
_symmetry.space_group_name_H-M   'P 1'
#
loop_
_entity.id
_entity.type
_entity.pdbx_description
1 polymer ?
#
loop_
_entity_poly.entity_id
_entity_poly.type
_entity_poly.pdbx_seq_one_letter_code
_entity_poly.pdbx_strand_id
1 'polypeptide(L)'
;MQNRLRIAILVAVFFGMIAAYGIYSFLRQQRAALEAMQHSTRDVVVAVKEIPQGTLISDDMIGVVPYLQTSIPTGAFSSTQQVSGKIVRTTVAAGEPVLESRLGEKAGLTVLLTPGQRAMAVRVDEITGVSGFIAPNDRVDVIANLTPSTSGDAEAGQIAKIVLQNK
;
A
#
# COMPACT_ATOMS: atom_id res chain seq x y z
N MET A 1 68.03 -43.79 1.90
CA MET A 1 66.95 -43.26 1.02
C MET A 1 65.55 -43.25 1.67
N GLN A 2 65.19 -44.20 2.55
CA GLN A 2 63.85 -44.29 3.16
C GLN A 2 63.37 -43.05 3.97
N ASN A 3 64.26 -42.34 4.66
CA ASN A 3 63.84 -41.17 5.48
C ASN A 3 63.40 -39.96 4.64
N ARG A 4 63.95 -39.79 3.44
CA ARG A 4 63.55 -38.71 2.52
C ARG A 4 62.12 -38.90 2.00
N LEU A 5 61.74 -40.16 1.73
CA LEU A 5 60.38 -40.50 1.29
C LEU A 5 59.35 -40.23 2.40
N ARG A 6 59.66 -40.61 3.65
CA ARG A 6 58.79 -40.35 4.81
C ARG A 6 58.58 -38.85 5.06
N ILE A 7 59.64 -38.06 4.94
CA ILE A 7 59.56 -36.59 5.08
C ILE A 7 58.71 -35.99 3.96
N ALA A 8 58.88 -36.44 2.71
CA ALA A 8 58.09 -35.96 1.58
C ALA A 8 56.58 -36.26 1.75
N ILE A 9 56.23 -37.45 2.26
CA ILE A 9 54.84 -37.83 2.54
C ILE A 9 54.24 -36.98 3.67
N LEU A 10 54.98 -36.74 4.75
CA LEU A 10 54.50 -35.90 5.87
C LEU A 10 54.26 -34.46 5.43
N VAL A 11 55.14 -33.89 4.61
CA VAL A 11 54.98 -32.54 4.07
C VAL A 11 53.77 -32.47 3.13
N ALA A 12 53.58 -33.46 2.26
CA ALA A 12 52.43 -33.50 1.36
C ALA A 12 51.10 -33.59 2.13
N VAL A 13 51.03 -34.42 3.17
CA VAL A 13 49.84 -34.53 4.03
C VAL A 13 49.58 -33.22 4.79
N PHE A 14 50.64 -32.57 5.29
CA PHE A 14 50.52 -31.30 6.00
C PHE A 14 49.97 -30.19 5.09
N PHE A 15 50.52 -30.03 3.89
CA PHE A 15 50.02 -29.06 2.90
C PHE A 15 48.61 -29.40 2.43
N GLY A 16 48.29 -30.69 2.23
CA GLY A 16 46.94 -31.14 1.89
C GLY A 16 45.93 -30.80 2.98
N MET A 17 46.28 -30.96 4.26
CA MET A 17 45.41 -30.63 5.37
C MET A 17 45.16 -29.12 5.49
N ILE A 18 46.19 -28.29 5.26
CA ILE A 18 46.06 -26.82 5.25
C ILE A 18 45.17 -26.37 4.09
N ALA A 19 45.40 -26.90 2.89
CA ALA A 19 44.58 -26.55 1.72
C ALA A 19 43.12 -26.99 1.91
N ALA A 20 42.90 -28.20 2.42
CA ALA A 20 41.56 -28.69 2.74
C ALA A 20 40.87 -27.82 3.80
N TYR A 21 41.59 -27.40 4.84
CA TYR A 21 41.06 -26.53 5.88
C TYR A 21 40.72 -25.13 5.35
N GLY A 22 41.58 -24.56 4.50
CA GLY A 22 41.34 -23.25 3.86
C GLY A 22 40.15 -23.26 2.92
N ILE A 23 39.98 -24.31 2.12
CA ILE A 23 38.80 -24.50 1.26
C ILE A 23 37.55 -24.69 2.12
N TYR A 24 37.63 -25.53 3.15
CA TYR A 24 36.50 -25.79 4.05
C TYR A 24 36.02 -24.52 4.78
N SER A 25 36.94 -23.71 5.29
CA SER A 25 36.59 -22.46 5.99
C SER A 25 36.00 -21.42 5.03
N PHE A 26 36.54 -21.29 3.82
CA PHE A 26 36.03 -20.38 2.80
C PHE A 26 34.61 -20.78 2.34
N LEU A 27 34.37 -22.06 2.04
CA LEU A 27 33.04 -22.55 1.67
C LEU A 27 32.04 -22.38 2.82
N ARG A 28 32.45 -22.58 4.08
CA ARG A 28 31.59 -22.39 5.25
C ARG A 28 31.19 -20.92 5.41
N GLN A 29 32.11 -19.99 5.22
CA GLN A 29 31.83 -18.55 5.34
C GLN A 29 30.94 -18.05 4.20
N GLN A 30 31.16 -18.55 2.98
CA GLN A 30 30.35 -18.18 1.82
C GLN A 30 28.91 -18.74 1.93
N ARG A 31 28.75 -19.97 2.43
CA ARG A 31 27.42 -20.56 2.71
C ARG A 31 26.68 -19.79 3.81
N ALA A 32 27.36 -19.43 4.90
CA ALA A 32 26.76 -18.65 5.97
C ALA A 32 26.30 -17.26 5.50
N ALA A 33 27.05 -16.60 4.60
CA ALA A 33 26.65 -15.33 4.01
C ALA A 33 25.44 -15.44 3.07
N LEU A 34 25.38 -16.52 2.27
CA LEU A 34 24.24 -16.82 1.40
C LEU A 34 22.97 -17.16 2.20
N GLU A 35 23.10 -17.97 3.26
CA GLU A 35 22.01 -18.31 4.19
C GLU A 35 21.50 -17.06 4.93
N ALA A 36 22.39 -16.17 5.37
CA ALA A 36 22.02 -14.92 6.01
C ALA A 36 21.22 -13.99 5.07
N MET A 37 21.60 -13.89 3.79
CA MET A 37 20.83 -13.12 2.81
C MET A 37 19.46 -13.76 2.51
N GLN A 38 19.39 -15.09 2.53
CA GLN A 38 18.13 -15.81 2.33
C GLN A 38 17.19 -15.75 3.54
N HIS A 39 17.64 -15.31 4.71
CA HIS A 39 16.81 -15.23 5.94
C HIS A 39 16.71 -13.81 6.49
N SER A 40 17.25 -12.83 5.76
CA SER A 40 17.11 -11.42 6.11
C SER A 40 15.65 -11.02 5.96
N THR A 41 14.95 -11.00 7.09
CA THR A 41 13.55 -10.60 7.17
C THR A 41 13.46 -9.16 7.67
N ARG A 42 12.41 -8.47 7.26
CA ARG A 42 12.05 -7.16 7.75
C ARG A 42 10.56 -7.13 8.00
N ASP A 43 10.21 -6.46 9.07
CA ASP A 43 8.84 -6.27 9.48
C ASP A 43 8.08 -5.42 8.46
N VAL A 44 6.92 -5.93 8.05
CA VAL A 44 6.00 -5.28 7.12
C VAL A 44 4.61 -5.25 7.74
N VAL A 45 3.96 -4.09 7.64
CA VAL A 45 2.58 -3.90 8.07
C VAL A 45 1.65 -4.51 7.03
N VAL A 46 0.80 -5.44 7.48
CA VAL A 46 -0.21 -6.13 6.66
C VAL A 46 -1.60 -5.89 7.24
N ALA A 47 -2.63 -5.95 6.40
CA ALA A 47 -4.01 -5.90 6.85
C ALA A 47 -4.41 -7.26 7.47
N VAL A 48 -4.99 -7.26 8.67
CA VAL A 48 -5.48 -8.49 9.34
C VAL A 48 -6.86 -8.89 8.82
N LYS A 49 -7.64 -7.90 8.38
CA LYS A 49 -8.97 -8.04 7.79
C LYS A 49 -9.08 -7.15 6.56
N GLU A 50 -10.10 -7.37 5.73
CA GLU A 50 -10.38 -6.48 4.60
C GLU A 50 -10.65 -5.06 5.09
N ILE A 51 -9.97 -4.08 4.50
CA ILE A 51 -10.14 -2.65 4.81
C ILE A 51 -10.71 -1.97 3.57
N PRO A 52 -12.02 -1.61 3.57
CA PRO A 52 -12.64 -0.94 2.44
C PRO A 52 -12.05 0.45 2.16
N GLN A 53 -12.13 0.90 0.91
CA GLN A 53 -11.80 2.27 0.56
C GLN A 53 -12.59 3.30 1.39
N GLY A 54 -11.95 4.42 1.74
CA GLY A 54 -12.51 5.48 2.59
C GLY A 54 -12.48 5.19 4.08
N THR A 55 -12.02 4.01 4.51
CA THR A 55 -11.94 3.64 5.93
C THR A 55 -10.68 4.23 6.58
N LEU A 56 -10.83 4.72 7.82
CA LEU A 56 -9.71 5.13 8.66
C LEU A 56 -9.07 3.90 9.30
N ILE A 57 -7.76 3.78 9.16
CA ILE A 57 -7.03 2.63 9.69
C ILE A 57 -6.89 2.77 11.20
N SER A 58 -7.44 1.80 11.91
CA SER A 58 -7.24 1.58 13.33
C SER A 58 -6.30 0.40 13.59
N ASP A 59 -5.71 0.38 14.79
CA ASP A 59 -4.67 -0.59 15.16
C ASP A 59 -5.17 -2.06 15.17
N ASP A 60 -6.48 -2.29 15.27
CA ASP A 60 -7.10 -3.62 15.19
C ASP A 60 -7.21 -4.17 13.75
N MET A 61 -7.00 -3.33 12.73
CA MET A 61 -7.09 -3.73 11.32
C MET A 61 -5.73 -4.11 10.72
N ILE A 62 -4.64 -3.77 11.41
CA ILE A 62 -3.27 -3.92 10.91
C ILE A 62 -2.44 -4.79 11.85
N GLY A 63 -1.53 -5.55 11.27
CA GLY A 63 -0.59 -6.41 11.97
C GLY A 63 0.79 -6.29 11.36
N VAL A 64 1.80 -6.78 12.06
CA VAL A 64 3.17 -6.82 11.55
C VAL A 64 3.55 -8.27 11.29
N VAL A 65 4.01 -8.53 10.08
CA VAL A 65 4.47 -9.86 9.66
C VAL A 65 5.89 -9.75 9.10
N PRO A 66 6.80 -10.68 9.45
CA PRO A 66 8.14 -10.70 8.88
C PRO A 66 8.08 -11.10 7.40
N TYR A 67 8.56 -10.22 6.53
CA TYR A 67 8.73 -10.48 5.10
C TYR A 67 10.20 -10.66 4.77
N LEU A 68 10.52 -11.50 3.78
CA LEU A 68 11.88 -11.58 3.26
C LEU A 68 12.24 -10.26 2.55
N GLN A 69 13.43 -9.72 2.78
CA GLN A 69 13.85 -8.45 2.19
C GLN A 69 13.70 -8.39 0.66
N THR A 70 13.84 -9.52 -0.02
CA THR A 70 13.69 -9.65 -1.48
C THR A 70 12.23 -9.66 -1.95
N SER A 71 11.26 -9.88 -1.05
CA SER A 71 9.84 -10.02 -1.36
C SER A 71 8.99 -8.84 -0.85
N ILE A 72 9.62 -7.80 -0.30
CA ILE A 72 8.91 -6.61 0.19
C ILE A 72 8.48 -5.75 -1.00
N PRO A 73 7.17 -5.49 -1.16
CA PRO A 73 6.71 -4.57 -2.19
C PRO A 73 7.19 -3.14 -1.89
N THR A 74 7.47 -2.39 -2.95
CA THR A 74 7.90 -0.99 -2.82
C THR A 74 6.83 -0.15 -2.12
N GLY A 75 7.25 0.64 -1.12
CA GLY A 75 6.36 1.50 -0.36
C GLY A 75 5.57 0.80 0.76
N ALA A 76 5.97 -0.42 1.15
CA ALA A 76 5.45 -1.08 2.35
C ALA A 76 5.99 -0.42 3.63
N PHE A 77 5.12 -0.28 4.63
CA PHE A 77 5.50 0.26 5.94
C PHE A 77 6.05 -0.82 6.86
N SER A 78 6.97 -0.43 7.75
CA SER A 78 7.56 -1.36 8.75
C SER A 78 7.01 -1.16 10.16
N SER A 79 6.20 -0.14 10.38
CA SER A 79 5.68 0.20 11.70
C SER A 79 4.21 0.61 11.59
N THR A 80 3.38 0.09 12.48
CA THR A 80 1.94 0.36 12.51
C THR A 80 1.65 1.84 12.75
N GLN A 81 2.51 2.55 13.49
CA GLN A 81 2.39 3.98 13.77
C GLN A 81 2.45 4.85 12.51
N GLN A 82 3.10 4.38 11.44
CA GLN A 82 3.18 5.10 10.16
C GLN A 82 1.90 4.99 9.33
N VAL A 83 1.04 4.05 9.70
CA VAL A 83 -0.18 3.67 8.99
C VAL A 83 -1.44 4.04 9.78
N SER A 84 -1.39 3.95 11.10
CA SER A 84 -2.49 4.28 12.00
C SER A 84 -2.96 5.73 11.80
N GLY A 85 -4.27 5.92 11.67
CA GLY A 85 -4.88 7.22 11.41
C GLY A 85 -4.87 7.68 9.94
N LYS A 86 -4.24 6.94 9.02
CA LYS A 86 -4.35 7.17 7.57
C LYS A 86 -5.61 6.54 7.01
N ILE A 87 -6.00 6.98 5.81
CA ILE A 87 -7.22 6.52 5.15
C ILE A 87 -6.91 5.76 3.89
N VAL A 88 -7.62 4.65 3.70
CA VAL A 88 -7.43 3.76 2.58
C VAL A 88 -8.07 4.36 1.31
N ARG A 89 -7.29 4.51 0.25
CA ARG A 89 -7.73 5.01 -1.07
C ARG A 89 -8.30 3.91 -1.96
N THR A 90 -7.90 2.67 -1.74
CA THR A 90 -8.40 1.50 -2.48
C THR A 90 -8.50 0.34 -1.52
N THR A 91 -9.56 -0.45 -1.60
CA THR A 91 -9.76 -1.61 -0.72
C THR A 91 -8.51 -2.48 -0.64
N VAL A 92 -8.07 -2.78 0.58
CA VAL A 92 -6.92 -3.63 0.89
C VAL A 92 -7.47 -4.95 1.43
N ALA A 93 -7.07 -6.07 0.82
CA ALA A 93 -7.55 -7.39 1.23
C ALA A 93 -6.87 -7.86 2.53
N ALA A 94 -7.51 -8.80 3.23
CA ALA A 94 -6.88 -9.44 4.39
C ALA A 94 -5.59 -10.18 3.96
N GLY A 95 -4.51 -10.00 4.73
CA GLY A 95 -3.18 -10.54 4.45
C GLY A 95 -2.35 -9.72 3.47
N GLU A 96 -2.88 -8.64 2.90
CA GLU A 96 -2.15 -7.79 1.95
C GLU A 96 -1.25 -6.77 2.69
N PRO A 97 0.00 -6.55 2.23
CA PRO A 97 0.85 -5.47 2.72
C PRO A 97 0.23 -4.09 2.50
N VAL A 98 0.27 -3.24 3.52
CA VAL A 98 -0.21 -1.87 3.39
C VAL A 98 0.85 -1.02 2.69
N LEU A 99 0.50 -0.47 1.53
CA LEU A 99 1.40 0.32 0.68
C LEU A 99 1.07 1.81 0.77
N GLU A 100 2.08 2.65 0.66
CA GLU A 100 1.94 4.11 0.61
C GLU A 100 0.98 4.57 -0.50
N SER A 101 1.05 3.93 -1.68
CA SER A 101 0.17 4.25 -2.83
C SER A 101 -1.33 4.06 -2.54
N ARG A 102 -1.64 3.18 -1.58
CA ARG A 102 -3.00 2.85 -1.13
C ARG A 102 -3.49 3.74 0.00
N LEU A 103 -2.63 4.57 0.59
CA LEU A 103 -2.99 5.44 1.71
C LEU A 103 -3.16 6.90 1.27
N GLY A 104 -3.98 7.63 2.01
CA GLY A 104 -4.15 9.07 1.90
C GLY A 104 -4.15 9.73 3.28
N GLU A 105 -3.76 10.99 3.34
CA GLU A 105 -3.63 11.77 4.58
C GLU A 105 -4.93 12.43 5.05
N LYS A 106 -5.94 12.53 4.17
CA LYS A 106 -7.19 13.24 4.47
C LYS A 106 -8.36 12.27 4.51
N ALA A 107 -9.36 12.62 5.29
CA ALA A 107 -10.61 11.89 5.42
C ALA A 107 -11.76 12.53 4.65
N GLY A 108 -12.68 11.69 4.20
CA GLY A 108 -13.97 12.14 3.64
C GLY A 108 -13.92 12.54 2.16
N LEU A 109 -15.07 12.98 1.66
CA LEU A 109 -15.27 13.37 0.25
C LEU A 109 -14.27 14.45 -0.21
N THR A 110 -13.69 15.20 0.74
CA THR A 110 -12.66 16.22 0.51
C THR A 110 -11.37 15.67 -0.11
N VAL A 111 -11.06 14.39 0.08
CA VAL A 111 -9.91 13.72 -0.57
C VAL A 111 -10.09 13.65 -2.09
N LEU A 112 -11.35 13.55 -2.53
CA LEU A 112 -11.71 13.48 -3.94
C LEU A 112 -11.84 14.87 -4.59
N LEU A 113 -11.81 15.95 -3.79
CA LEU A 113 -11.98 17.31 -4.31
C LEU A 113 -10.67 17.86 -4.89
N THR A 114 -10.73 18.39 -6.11
CA THR A 114 -9.65 19.18 -6.73
C THR A 114 -9.75 20.66 -6.33
N PRO A 115 -8.66 21.45 -6.43
CA PRO A 115 -8.70 22.88 -6.16
C PRO A 115 -9.81 23.57 -6.97
N GLY A 116 -10.70 24.30 -6.28
CA GLY A 116 -11.86 24.95 -6.89
C GLY A 116 -13.18 24.17 -6.77
N GLN A 117 -13.16 22.91 -6.31
CA GLN A 117 -14.37 22.14 -6.02
C GLN A 117 -14.88 22.37 -4.59
N ARG A 118 -16.20 22.28 -4.40
CA ARG A 118 -16.88 22.35 -3.10
C ARG A 118 -17.84 21.18 -2.94
N ALA A 119 -17.72 20.44 -1.85
CA ALA A 119 -18.72 19.44 -1.48
C ALA A 119 -19.97 20.11 -0.89
N MET A 120 -21.15 19.72 -1.36
CA MET A 120 -22.45 20.15 -0.83
C MET A 120 -23.36 18.93 -0.70
N ALA A 121 -24.09 18.85 0.41
CA ALA A 121 -25.09 17.80 0.60
C ALA A 121 -26.39 18.17 -0.13
N VAL A 122 -26.89 17.28 -0.99
CA VAL A 122 -28.17 17.43 -1.69
C VAL A 122 -29.11 16.35 -1.15
N ARG A 123 -30.28 16.76 -0.65
CA ARG A 123 -31.31 15.83 -0.23
C ARG A 123 -31.97 15.23 -1.47
N VAL A 124 -32.06 13.90 -1.53
CA VAL A 124 -32.75 13.15 -2.57
C VAL A 124 -33.75 12.19 -1.93
N ASP A 125 -34.81 11.84 -2.66
CA ASP A 125 -35.76 10.79 -2.28
C ASP A 125 -35.80 9.69 -3.35
N GLU A 126 -36.45 8.57 -3.06
CA GLU A 126 -36.49 7.39 -3.94
C GLU A 126 -37.22 7.65 -5.26
N ILE A 127 -38.14 8.62 -5.27
CA ILE A 127 -38.94 8.99 -6.45
C ILE A 127 -38.14 9.89 -7.39
N THR A 128 -37.38 10.83 -6.84
CA THR A 128 -36.50 11.75 -7.59
C THR A 128 -35.16 11.10 -8.00
N GLY A 129 -34.72 10.05 -7.30
CA GLY A 129 -33.44 9.37 -7.49
C GLY A 129 -33.41 8.22 -8.50
N VAL A 130 -34.27 8.26 -9.53
CA VAL A 130 -34.33 7.22 -10.58
C VAL A 130 -34.50 5.80 -9.98
N SER A 131 -35.29 5.66 -8.92
CA SER A 131 -35.70 4.38 -8.30
C SER A 131 -34.59 3.34 -8.09
N GLY A 132 -33.37 3.78 -7.75
CA GLY A 132 -32.26 2.88 -7.46
C GLY A 132 -31.53 2.28 -8.67
N PHE A 133 -31.76 2.80 -9.88
CA PHE A 133 -31.03 2.36 -11.09
C PHE A 133 -29.59 2.92 -11.20
N ILE A 134 -29.18 3.81 -10.29
CA ILE A 134 -27.83 4.37 -10.26
C ILE A 134 -26.98 3.56 -9.28
N ALA A 135 -25.84 3.06 -9.74
CA ALA A 135 -24.86 2.30 -8.98
C ALA A 135 -23.59 3.12 -8.67
N PRO A 136 -22.78 2.71 -7.67
CA PRO A 136 -21.44 3.28 -7.50
C PRO A 136 -20.62 3.17 -8.79
N ASN A 137 -19.92 4.26 -9.14
CA ASN A 137 -19.16 4.48 -10.39
C ASN A 137 -19.98 4.88 -11.63
N ASP A 138 -21.29 5.02 -11.53
CA ASP A 138 -22.07 5.59 -12.61
C ASP A 138 -21.74 7.07 -12.81
N ARG A 139 -21.75 7.50 -14.08
CA ARG A 139 -21.53 8.90 -14.48
C ARG A 139 -22.87 9.60 -14.60
N VAL A 140 -23.05 10.66 -13.81
CA VAL A 140 -24.26 11.47 -13.80
C VAL A 140 -23.92 12.95 -13.93
N ASP A 141 -24.79 13.68 -14.62
CA ASP A 141 -24.78 15.14 -14.69
C ASP A 141 -25.89 15.69 -13.78
N VAL A 142 -25.62 16.81 -13.09
CA VAL A 142 -26.58 17.45 -12.20
C VAL A 142 -26.91 18.84 -12.73
N ILE A 143 -28.20 19.08 -12.96
CA ILE A 143 -28.73 20.36 -13.43
C ILE A 143 -29.52 21.00 -12.29
N ALA A 144 -29.21 22.25 -11.97
CA ALA A 144 -29.92 23.04 -10.98
C ALA A 144 -30.81 24.08 -11.66
N ASN A 145 -32.07 24.15 -11.24
CA ASN A 145 -32.98 25.23 -11.61
C ASN A 145 -32.95 26.29 -10.51
N LEU A 146 -32.48 27.48 -10.86
CA LEU A 146 -32.30 28.62 -9.96
C LEU A 146 -33.40 29.64 -10.26
N THR A 147 -34.11 30.07 -9.21
CA THR A 147 -35.03 31.21 -9.29
C THR A 147 -34.35 32.40 -8.61
N PRO A 148 -34.00 33.49 -9.33
CA PRO A 148 -33.32 34.62 -8.74
C PRO A 148 -34.21 35.29 -7.70
N SER A 149 -33.79 35.31 -6.44
CA SER A 149 -34.44 36.05 -5.37
C SER A 149 -33.97 37.52 -5.38
N THR A 150 -34.15 38.22 -6.50
CA THR A 150 -33.99 39.67 -6.54
C THR A 150 -35.37 40.28 -6.28
N SER A 151 -35.55 40.77 -5.06
CA SER A 151 -36.66 41.63 -4.67
C SER A 151 -36.57 42.95 -5.45
N GLY A 152 -37.15 42.99 -6.65
CA GLY A 152 -37.18 44.22 -7.46
C GLY A 152 -37.75 44.04 -8.87
N ASP A 153 -37.43 42.93 -9.54
CA ASP A 153 -37.81 42.73 -10.94
C ASP A 153 -38.64 41.45 -11.09
N ALA A 154 -39.95 41.61 -11.30
CA ALA A 154 -40.93 40.53 -11.41
C ALA A 154 -40.83 39.68 -12.70
N GLU A 155 -39.70 39.72 -13.41
CA GLU A 155 -39.45 39.00 -14.66
C GLU A 155 -38.08 38.29 -14.70
N ALA A 156 -37.47 38.01 -13.54
CA ALA A 156 -36.28 37.15 -13.51
C ALA A 156 -36.69 35.69 -13.77
N GLY A 157 -36.76 35.30 -15.05
CA GLY A 157 -37.11 33.96 -15.50
C GLY A 157 -36.25 32.86 -14.85
N GLN A 158 -36.78 31.64 -14.75
CA GLN A 158 -36.05 30.49 -14.22
C GLN A 158 -34.78 30.23 -15.04
N ILE A 159 -33.66 30.03 -14.36
CA ILE A 159 -32.36 29.74 -14.99
C ILE A 159 -31.98 28.29 -14.69
N ALA A 160 -31.84 27.47 -15.72
CA ALA A 160 -31.26 26.13 -15.60
C ALA A 160 -29.74 26.19 -15.80
N LYS A 161 -28.97 25.63 -14.88
CA LYS A 161 -27.51 25.58 -14.97
C LYS A 161 -26.98 24.20 -14.58
N ILE A 162 -26.02 23.69 -15.35
CA ILE A 162 -25.30 22.45 -15.00
C ILE A 162 -24.35 22.77 -13.85
N VAL A 163 -24.52 22.11 -12.70
CA VAL A 163 -23.71 22.30 -11.49
C VAL A 163 -22.68 21.20 -11.30
N LEU A 164 -22.92 20.02 -11.88
CA LEU A 164 -21.95 18.94 -11.98
C LEU A 164 -22.01 18.39 -13.40
N GLN A 165 -20.88 18.40 -14.09
CA GLN A 165 -20.73 17.77 -15.39
C GLN A 165 -19.58 16.76 -15.32
N ASN A 166 -19.88 15.48 -15.53
CA ASN A 166 -18.91 14.41 -15.42
C ASN A 166 -18.36 14.08 -16.82
N LYS A 167 -17.21 14.67 -17.19
CA LYS A 167 -16.51 14.41 -18.46
C LYS A 167 -15.69 13.12 -18.44
#